data_AF-A0A3N1HQA3-F1
#
_entry.id   AF-A0A3N1HQA3-F1
#
_cell.length_a   1.000
_cell.length_b   1.000
_cell.length_c   1.000
_cell.angle_alpha   90.00
_cell.angle_beta   90.00
_cell.angle_gamma   90.00
#
_symmetry.space_group_name_H-M   'P 1'
#
loop_
_entity.id
_entity.type
_entity.pdbx_description
1 polymer ?
#
loop_
_entity_poly.entity_id
_entity_poly.type
_entity_poly.pdbx_seq_one_letter_code
_entity_poly.pdbx_strand_id
1 'polypeptide(L)'
;MVVTASATALLAGCGGGGVPTLGPEASPEVVVATYLAAAQSGDAATARSLMTPEHAEQHGTEATGGRLSDVVIGEPLSIGDSEEGEGPGSTTGGRAEVSVPVDAQVTGSDISVPDGSLTWFVRLVREGGGPWLVAGEGTGP
;
A
#
# COMPACT_ATOMS: atom_id res chain seq x y z
N MET A 1 -7.07 53.03 -4.48
CA MET A 1 -6.23 52.94 -5.70
C MET A 1 -5.48 51.63 -5.62
N VAL A 2 -5.70 50.75 -6.59
CA VAL A 2 -5.15 49.38 -6.69
C VAL A 2 -3.68 49.43 -7.10
N VAL A 3 -2.83 48.55 -6.55
CA VAL A 3 -1.86 47.75 -7.36
C VAL A 3 -1.63 46.41 -6.67
N THR A 4 -2.14 45.36 -7.32
CA THR A 4 -1.87 43.93 -7.10
C THR A 4 -0.46 43.60 -7.59
N ALA A 5 0.34 42.89 -6.80
CA ALA A 5 1.57 42.27 -7.26
C ALA A 5 1.46 40.75 -7.12
N SER A 6 1.08 40.11 -8.23
CA SER A 6 1.14 38.66 -8.41
C SER A 6 2.59 38.24 -8.48
N ALA A 7 3.06 37.48 -7.49
CA ALA A 7 4.32 36.76 -7.58
C ALA A 7 4.04 35.34 -8.07
N THR A 8 4.22 35.12 -9.37
CA THR A 8 4.23 33.79 -9.99
C THR A 8 5.51 33.09 -9.55
N ALA A 9 5.42 32.25 -8.53
CA ALA A 9 6.53 31.38 -8.12
C ALA A 9 6.67 30.26 -9.16
N LEU A 10 7.66 30.41 -10.04
CA LEU A 10 8.17 29.34 -10.90
C LEU A 10 8.85 28.29 -10.01
N LEU A 11 8.14 27.20 -9.71
CA LEU A 11 8.74 25.99 -9.12
C LEU A 11 9.57 25.29 -10.20
N ALA A 12 10.83 25.69 -10.30
CA ALA A 12 11.86 25.00 -11.06
C ALA A 12 12.08 23.61 -10.45
N GLY A 13 11.75 22.57 -11.22
CA GLY A 13 12.06 21.18 -10.91
C GLY A 13 13.56 20.94 -10.88
N CYS A 14 14.04 20.49 -9.73
CA CYS A 14 15.31 19.80 -9.57
C CYS A 14 15.20 18.93 -8.30
N GLY A 15 14.21 18.05 -8.28
CA GLY A 15 14.00 17.12 -7.17
C GLY A 15 14.82 15.86 -7.42
N GLY A 16 15.91 15.68 -6.68
CA GLY A 16 16.50 14.36 -6.49
C GLY A 16 15.42 13.46 -5.89
N GLY A 17 14.74 12.71 -6.75
CA GLY A 17 13.65 11.81 -6.39
C GLY A 17 14.21 10.59 -5.68
N GLY A 18 14.52 10.75 -4.39
CA GLY A 18 14.64 9.60 -3.51
C GLY A 18 13.27 8.91 -3.46
N VAL A 19 13.27 7.60 -3.64
CA VAL A 19 12.06 6.80 -3.41
C VAL A 19 11.62 7.03 -1.96
N PRO A 20 10.39 7.48 -1.68
CA PRO A 20 9.93 7.70 -0.32
C PRO A 20 9.99 6.37 0.45
N THR A 21 10.92 6.29 1.38
CA THR A 21 11.02 5.17 2.32
C THR A 21 10.20 5.49 3.56
N LEU A 22 9.15 4.71 3.78
CA LEU A 22 8.39 4.78 5.02
C LEU A 22 9.22 4.20 6.17
N GLY A 23 9.26 4.92 7.28
CA GLY A 23 9.97 4.49 8.48
C GLY A 23 9.24 3.37 9.24
N PRO A 24 9.89 2.76 10.25
CA PRO A 24 9.32 1.66 11.03
C PRO A 24 8.05 2.03 11.82
N GLU A 25 7.86 3.32 12.11
CA GLU A 25 6.70 3.85 12.82
C GLU A 25 5.49 4.11 11.90
N ALA A 26 5.63 3.90 10.57
CA ALA A 26 4.51 4.04 9.66
C ALA A 26 3.43 3.00 9.99
N SER A 27 2.19 3.44 10.11
CA SER A 27 1.08 2.53 10.37
C SER A 27 0.79 1.66 9.13
N PRO A 28 0.23 0.44 9.30
CA PRO A 28 -0.12 -0.43 8.18
C PRO A 28 -0.96 0.27 7.10
N GLU A 29 -1.93 1.10 7.51
CA GLU A 29 -2.82 1.85 6.63
C GLU A 29 -2.06 2.88 5.79
N VAL A 30 -1.05 3.55 6.36
CA VAL A 30 -0.19 4.49 5.63
C VAL A 30 0.65 3.76 4.59
N VAL A 31 1.16 2.57 4.92
CA VAL A 31 1.90 1.74 3.95
C VAL A 31 1.00 1.34 2.78
N VAL A 32 -0.23 0.85 3.06
CA VAL A 32 -1.20 0.51 2.02
C VAL A 32 -1.59 1.71 1.17
N ALA A 33 -1.87 2.87 1.79
CA ALA A 33 -2.22 4.09 1.07
C ALA A 33 -1.11 4.53 0.11
N THR A 34 0.15 4.50 0.59
CA THR A 34 1.31 4.91 -0.19
C THR A 34 1.57 3.91 -1.33
N TYR A 35 1.43 2.61 -1.04
CA TYR A 35 1.53 1.54 -2.03
C TYR A 35 0.51 1.70 -3.16
N LEU A 36 -0.78 1.86 -2.82
CA LEU A 36 -1.85 2.03 -3.80
C LEU A 36 -1.69 3.31 -4.61
N ALA A 37 -1.27 4.42 -3.99
CA ALA A 37 -1.00 5.67 -4.71
C ALA A 37 0.16 5.53 -5.70
N ALA A 38 1.23 4.83 -5.32
CA ALA A 38 2.36 4.53 -6.18
C ALA A 38 1.96 3.63 -7.35
N ALA A 39 1.22 2.55 -7.08
CA ALA A 39 0.66 1.67 -8.11
C ALA A 39 -0.21 2.48 -9.09
N GLN A 40 -1.20 3.23 -8.59
CA GLN A 40 -2.16 3.99 -9.41
C GLN A 40 -1.53 5.11 -10.25
N SER A 41 -0.36 5.63 -9.85
CA SER A 41 0.39 6.64 -10.59
C SER A 41 1.45 6.05 -11.54
N GLY A 42 1.64 4.73 -11.52
CA GLY A 42 2.70 4.05 -12.27
C GLY A 42 4.10 4.25 -11.68
N ASP A 43 4.22 4.71 -10.42
CA ASP A 43 5.49 4.82 -9.70
C ASP A 43 5.93 3.44 -9.19
N ALA A 44 6.46 2.68 -10.15
CA ALA A 44 7.03 1.36 -9.96
C ALA A 44 8.13 1.30 -8.88
N ALA A 45 8.93 2.35 -8.76
CA ALA A 45 10.06 2.38 -7.83
C ALA A 45 9.55 2.50 -6.39
N THR A 46 8.59 3.40 -6.15
CA THR A 46 7.94 3.54 -4.84
C THR A 46 7.16 2.30 -4.46
N ALA A 47 6.34 1.76 -5.37
CA ALA A 47 5.58 0.54 -5.09
C ALA A 47 6.50 -0.62 -4.67
N ARG A 48 7.59 -0.87 -5.41
CA ARG A 48 8.56 -1.92 -5.05
C ARG A 48 9.26 -1.70 -3.73
N SER A 49 9.58 -0.45 -3.38
CA SER A 49 10.27 -0.16 -2.11
C SER A 49 9.44 -0.48 -0.87
N LEU A 50 8.12 -0.60 -1.05
CA LEU A 50 7.16 -0.93 0.00
C LEU A 50 6.82 -2.42 0.04
N MET A 51 7.37 -3.24 -0.86
CA MET A 51 7.12 -4.68 -0.93
C MET A 51 8.22 -5.48 -0.23
N THR A 52 7.91 -6.71 0.18
CA THR A 52 8.95 -7.71 0.47
C THR A 52 9.71 -8.07 -0.81
N PRO A 53 10.98 -8.48 -0.73
CA PRO A 53 11.74 -8.91 -1.91
C PRO A 53 11.04 -10.03 -2.69
N GLU A 54 10.50 -11.03 -1.98
CA GLU A 54 9.77 -12.14 -2.58
C GLU A 54 8.54 -11.67 -3.38
N HIS A 55 7.76 -10.76 -2.81
CA HIS A 55 6.56 -10.26 -3.48
C HIS A 55 6.89 -9.38 -4.69
N ALA A 56 7.94 -8.55 -4.58
CA ALA A 56 8.43 -7.71 -5.68
C ALA A 56 9.02 -8.51 -6.87
N GLU A 57 9.48 -9.75 -6.64
CA GLU A 57 9.94 -10.66 -7.69
C GLU A 57 8.77 -11.35 -8.42
N GLN A 58 7.69 -11.68 -7.71
CA GLN A 58 6.53 -12.39 -8.24
C GLN A 58 5.57 -11.46 -9.00
N HIS A 59 5.40 -10.24 -8.52
CA HIS A 59 4.51 -9.25 -9.10
C HIS A 59 5.33 -8.12 -9.70
N GLY A 60 5.28 -7.99 -11.03
CA GLY A 60 5.80 -6.81 -11.72
C GLY A 60 5.11 -5.54 -11.20
N THR A 61 5.68 -4.37 -11.46
CA THR A 61 5.10 -3.06 -11.08
C THR A 61 3.89 -2.64 -11.90
N GLU A 62 3.21 -3.60 -12.50
CA GLU A 62 1.96 -3.33 -13.17
C GLU A 62 0.95 -3.01 -12.07
N ALA A 63 0.58 -1.73 -12.05
CA ALA A 63 -0.44 -1.17 -11.19
C ALA A 63 -1.65 -2.13 -11.16
N THR A 64 -2.20 -2.34 -9.95
CA THR A 64 -3.54 -2.89 -9.71
C THR A 64 -4.38 -2.92 -10.98
N GLY A 65 -4.84 -4.10 -11.40
CA GLY A 65 -5.34 -4.39 -12.76
C GLY A 65 -6.51 -3.55 -13.31
N GLY A 66 -6.90 -2.45 -12.65
CA GLY A 66 -7.77 -1.37 -13.12
C GLY A 66 -7.55 -0.07 -12.34
N ARG A 67 -8.23 1.02 -12.75
CA ARG A 67 -8.22 2.28 -12.02
C ARG A 67 -9.13 2.20 -10.80
N LEU A 68 -8.52 2.36 -9.63
CA LEU A 68 -9.20 2.55 -8.35
C LEU A 68 -9.72 3.99 -8.16
N SER A 69 -10.93 4.09 -7.62
CA SER A 69 -11.58 5.31 -7.14
C SER A 69 -12.39 4.99 -5.86
N ASP A 70 -12.77 6.01 -5.10
CA ASP A 70 -13.49 5.84 -3.82
C ASP A 70 -12.79 4.85 -2.85
N VAL A 71 -11.45 4.88 -2.83
CA VAL A 71 -10.64 3.96 -2.01
C VAL A 71 -10.86 4.25 -0.53
N VAL A 72 -11.29 3.24 0.21
CA VAL A 72 -11.40 3.22 1.67
C VAL A 72 -10.47 2.13 2.19
N ILE A 73 -9.52 2.53 3.04
CA ILE A 73 -8.61 1.61 3.72
C ILE A 73 -9.18 1.39 5.12
N GLY A 74 -9.54 0.16 5.44
CA GLY A 74 -10.08 -0.20 6.74
C GLY A 74 -8.98 -0.50 7.78
N GLU A 75 -9.42 -0.79 8.98
CA GLU A 75 -8.54 -1.10 10.11
C GLU A 75 -7.77 -2.42 9.87
N PRO A 76 -6.48 -2.50 10.22
CA PRO A 76 -5.68 -3.71 10.09
C PRO A 76 -6.25 -4.83 10.95
N LEU A 77 -6.45 -5.97 10.31
CA LEU A 77 -6.87 -7.20 10.97
C LEU A 77 -5.62 -8.01 11.29
N SER A 78 -5.39 -8.28 12.58
CA SER A 78 -4.34 -9.21 12.99
C SER A 78 -4.64 -10.59 12.43
N ILE A 79 -3.71 -11.12 11.64
CA ILE A 79 -3.73 -12.52 11.21
C ILE A 79 -3.12 -13.30 12.37
N GLY A 80 -3.95 -13.62 13.36
CA GLY A 80 -3.56 -14.57 14.42
C GLY A 80 -3.30 -15.94 13.80
N ASP A 81 -2.32 -16.68 14.33
CA ASP A 81 -1.90 -17.99 13.84
C ASP A 81 -3.10 -18.85 13.45
N SER A 82 -3.15 -19.23 12.17
CA SER A 82 -4.01 -20.32 11.75
C SER A 82 -3.54 -21.59 12.47
N GLU A 83 -4.34 -21.96 13.46
CA GLU A 83 -4.44 -23.25 14.16
C GLU A 83 -3.57 -23.41 15.43
N GLU A 84 -4.27 -23.38 16.57
CA GLU A 84 -3.90 -23.85 17.92
C GLU A 84 -3.06 -22.92 18.83
N GLY A 85 -3.75 -22.18 19.71
CA GLY A 85 -3.26 -21.85 21.06
C GLY A 85 -2.87 -20.38 21.34
N GLU A 86 -3.44 -19.84 22.42
CA GLU A 86 -3.07 -18.60 23.12
C GLU A 86 -3.06 -17.25 22.35
N GLY A 87 -4.17 -16.50 22.45
CA GLY A 87 -4.18 -15.05 22.67
C GLY A 87 -3.73 -14.11 21.53
N PRO A 88 -3.96 -12.79 21.66
CA PRO A 88 -3.77 -11.85 20.57
C PRO A 88 -2.28 -11.55 20.32
N GLY A 89 -1.80 -11.92 19.13
CA GLY A 89 -0.48 -11.56 18.61
C GLY A 89 0.63 -12.49 19.08
N SER A 90 0.64 -13.73 18.58
CA SER A 90 1.76 -14.63 18.80
C SER A 90 2.91 -14.27 17.86
N THR A 91 3.89 -13.57 18.42
CA THR A 91 5.22 -13.38 17.83
C THR A 91 5.99 -14.69 17.89
N THR A 92 5.69 -15.64 17.01
CA THR A 92 6.61 -16.76 16.78
C THR A 92 7.77 -16.24 15.93
N GLY A 93 8.84 -15.76 16.60
CA GLY A 93 10.10 -15.36 15.94
C GLY A 93 10.31 -13.86 15.72
N GLY A 94 9.45 -12.99 16.24
CA GLY A 94 9.58 -11.53 16.11
C GLY A 94 8.97 -10.94 14.83
N ARG A 95 8.43 -11.79 13.94
CA ARG A 95 7.64 -11.37 12.80
C ARG A 95 6.21 -11.03 13.23
N ALA A 96 5.65 -9.94 12.71
CA ALA A 96 4.25 -9.58 12.86
C ALA A 96 3.59 -9.48 11.49
N GLU A 97 2.32 -9.87 11.40
CA GLU A 97 1.56 -9.94 10.15
C GLU A 97 0.13 -9.42 10.36
N VAL A 98 -0.34 -8.62 9.40
CA VAL A 98 -1.69 -8.06 9.39
C VAL A 98 -2.24 -8.06 7.97
N SER A 99 -3.56 -8.17 7.84
CA SER A 99 -4.27 -7.97 6.59
C SER A 99 -5.10 -6.70 6.68
N VAL A 100 -4.91 -5.79 5.73
CA VAL A 100 -5.61 -4.51 5.67
C VAL A 100 -6.70 -4.58 4.59
N PRO A 101 -7.98 -4.48 4.94
CA PRO A 101 -9.05 -4.43 3.94
C PRO A 101 -9.01 -3.13 3.16
N VAL A 102 -9.26 -3.23 1.86
CA VAL A 102 -9.36 -2.11 0.92
C VAL A 102 -10.66 -2.27 0.16
N ASP A 103 -11.56 -1.30 0.33
CA ASP A 103 -12.76 -1.16 -0.48
C ASP A 103 -12.50 -0.11 -1.55
N ALA A 104 -12.82 -0.39 -2.81
CA ALA A 104 -12.75 0.62 -3.87
C ALA A 104 -13.72 0.33 -5.01
N GLN A 105 -13.93 1.36 -5.82
CA GLN A 105 -14.51 1.23 -7.15
C GLN A 105 -13.41 0.99 -8.17
N VAL A 106 -13.47 -0.13 -8.87
CA VAL A 106 -12.55 -0.50 -9.93
C VAL A 106 -13.18 -0.18 -11.29
N THR A 107 -12.42 0.45 -12.17
CA THR A 107 -12.84 0.75 -13.54
C THR A 107 -11.73 0.49 -14.55
N GLY A 108 -12.10 0.06 -15.76
CA GLY A 108 -11.15 -0.19 -16.83
C GLY A 108 -10.21 -1.35 -16.53
N SER A 109 -10.66 -2.28 -15.71
CA SER A 109 -9.94 -3.50 -15.40
C SER A 109 -10.06 -4.55 -16.50
N ASP A 110 -9.15 -5.53 -16.48
CA ASP A 110 -9.24 -6.68 -17.39
C ASP A 110 -10.39 -7.64 -17.00
N ILE A 111 -10.60 -8.69 -17.79
CA ILE A 111 -11.67 -9.67 -17.56
C ILE A 111 -11.56 -10.40 -16.21
N SER A 112 -10.40 -10.35 -15.56
CA SER A 112 -10.11 -11.04 -14.30
C SER A 112 -10.61 -10.26 -13.08
N VAL A 113 -10.81 -8.94 -13.22
CA VAL A 113 -11.41 -8.09 -12.18
C VAL A 113 -12.53 -7.29 -12.83
N PRO A 114 -13.81 -7.66 -12.67
CA PRO A 114 -14.90 -6.88 -13.27
C PRO A 114 -14.96 -5.46 -12.68
N ASP A 115 -15.32 -4.49 -13.52
CA ASP A 115 -15.64 -3.15 -13.07
C ASP A 115 -16.72 -3.19 -11.97
N GLY A 116 -16.59 -2.32 -10.97
CA GLY A 116 -17.53 -2.20 -9.86
C GLY A 116 -16.85 -2.17 -8.49
N SER A 117 -17.68 -2.36 -7.46
CA SER A 117 -17.22 -2.35 -6.07
C SER A 117 -16.49 -3.65 -5.74
N LEU A 118 -15.27 -3.52 -5.26
CA LEU A 118 -14.44 -4.63 -4.83
C LEU A 118 -13.89 -4.35 -3.44
N THR A 119 -13.96 -5.37 -2.60
CA THR A 119 -13.18 -5.46 -1.36
C THR A 119 -12.07 -6.48 -1.58
N TRP A 120 -10.82 -6.08 -1.32
CA TRP A 120 -9.68 -7.00 -1.27
C TRP A 120 -8.82 -6.68 -0.06
N PHE A 121 -7.82 -7.51 0.20
CA PHE A 121 -6.93 -7.36 1.35
C PHE A 121 -5.49 -7.18 0.87
N VAL A 122 -4.76 -6.29 1.55
CA VAL A 122 -3.32 -6.13 1.40
C VAL A 122 -2.65 -6.70 2.65
N ARG A 123 -1.84 -7.75 2.46
CA ARG A 123 -1.12 -8.42 3.53
C ARG A 123 0.19 -7.69 3.79
N LEU A 124 0.40 -7.27 5.03
CA LEU A 124 1.61 -6.60 5.48
C LEU A 124 2.35 -7.47 6.49
N VAL A 125 3.68 -7.51 6.37
CA VAL A 125 4.56 -8.17 7.32
C VAL A 125 5.61 -7.19 7.82
N ARG A 126 6.04 -7.35 9.07
CA ARG A 126 7.23 -6.68 9.59
C ARG A 126 8.06 -7.65 10.42
N GLU A 127 9.37 -7.50 10.37
CA GLU A 127 10.31 -8.25 11.19
C GLU A 127 10.78 -7.36 12.35
N GLY A 128 10.47 -7.76 13.58
CA GLY A 128 10.77 -7.01 14.80
C GLY A 128 10.16 -5.60 14.79
N GLY A 129 10.98 -4.61 15.11
CA GLY A 129 10.64 -3.18 15.01
C GLY A 129 10.94 -2.57 13.64
N GLY A 130 11.05 -3.38 12.58
CA GLY A 130 11.28 -2.92 11.21
C GLY A 130 10.01 -2.33 10.55
N PRO A 131 10.15 -1.78 9.33
CA PRO A 131 9.02 -1.27 8.57
C PRO A 131 8.06 -2.38 8.16
N TRP A 132 6.78 -2.03 8.03
CA TRP A 132 5.80 -2.86 7.35
C TRP A 132 6.07 -2.90 5.86
N LEU A 133 5.99 -4.09 5.28
CA LEU A 133 6.18 -4.34 3.86
C LEU A 133 5.00 -5.16 3.31
N VAL A 134 4.59 -4.84 2.10
CA VAL A 134 3.56 -5.57 1.34
C VAL A 134 4.10 -6.94 0.95
N ALA A 135 3.44 -7.98 1.43
CA ALA A 135 3.81 -9.37 1.19
C ALA A 135 2.80 -10.11 0.30
N GLY A 136 1.67 -9.49 -0.02
CA GLY A 136 0.63 -10.07 -0.87
C GLY A 136 -0.62 -9.20 -0.97
N GLU A 137 -1.44 -9.50 -1.97
CA GLU A 137 -2.76 -8.90 -2.19
C GLU A 137 -3.74 -9.98 -2.69
N GLY A 138 -5.01 -9.94 -2.25
CA GLY A 138 -5.97 -10.96 -2.65
C GLY A 138 -7.38 -10.83 -2.06
N THR A 139 -8.27 -11.73 -2.50
CA THR A 139 -9.67 -11.82 -2.07
C THR A 139 -9.80 -12.71 -0.83
N GLY A 140 -9.30 -12.25 0.31
CA GLY A 140 -9.44 -12.91 1.60
C GLY A 140 -8.41 -12.37 2.60
N PRO A 141 -8.74 -12.26 3.90
CA PRO A 141 -7.75 -11.91 4.92
C PRO A 141 -6.68 -13.00 5.06
#